data_AF-A0A657B2Z4-F1
#
_entry.id   AF-A0A657B2Z4-F1
#
_cell.length_a   1.000
_cell.length_b   1.000
_cell.length_c   1.000
_cell.angle_alpha   90.00
_cell.angle_beta   90.00
_cell.angle_gamma   90.00
#
_symmetry.space_group_name_H-M   'P 1'
#
loop_
_entity.id
_entity.type
_entity.pdbx_description
1 polymer ?
#
loop_
_entity_poly.entity_id
_entity_poly.type
_entity_poly.pdbx_seq_one_letter_code
_entity_poly.pdbx_strand_id
1 'polypeptide(L)'
;MTANAASDVRDRCLEVGMNDFLTKPFIIEDLLQLIETYCKPRDALQLVPEAIDDIAALLDDGEETIQLIDSDKALAVLHGNRHLYRRVLAQFKQCCDDGVYSLDSRRIQNNRRDTMRLVFNVKRLAETIGAYYISNLLAELEGAVEVDDREAIERIVDSYTTGIEYVAREIEQIDLSKNE
;
A
#
# COMPACT_ATOMS: atom_id res chain seq x y z
N MET A 1 37.89 23.39 18.50
CA MET A 1 37.01 22.27 18.10
C MET A 1 36.25 22.72 16.87
N THR A 2 36.43 21.96 15.78
CA THR A 2 36.49 22.47 14.40
C THR A 2 35.19 22.26 13.64
N ALA A 3 34.56 23.36 13.23
CA ALA A 3 33.37 23.43 12.37
C ALA A 3 33.61 22.97 10.90
N ASN A 4 34.75 22.33 10.60
CA ASN A 4 35.18 21.96 9.26
C ASN A 4 34.94 20.48 8.91
N ALA A 5 34.46 19.67 9.85
CA ALA A 5 34.33 18.22 9.65
C ALA A 5 33.10 17.81 8.83
N ALA A 6 32.05 18.63 8.75
CA ALA A 6 30.82 18.27 8.05
C ALA A 6 30.94 18.44 6.51
N SER A 7 31.62 19.49 6.05
CA SER A 7 31.89 19.72 4.62
C SER A 7 32.87 18.70 4.05
N ASP A 8 33.96 18.43 4.77
CA ASP A 8 34.99 17.49 4.33
C ASP A 8 34.46 16.05 4.19
N VAL A 9 33.48 15.66 5.03
CA VAL A 9 32.84 14.35 4.92
C VAL A 9 31.86 14.31 3.75
N ARG A 10 31.08 15.39 3.54
CA ARG A 10 30.17 15.50 2.40
C ARG A 10 30.92 15.39 1.07
N ASP A 11 32.01 16.13 0.93
CA ASP A 11 32.79 16.17 -0.32
C ASP A 11 33.44 14.81 -0.59
N ARG A 12 33.96 14.14 0.44
CA ARG A 12 34.48 12.77 0.32
C ARG A 12 33.41 11.73 -0.04
N CYS A 13 32.19 11.87 0.45
CA CYS A 13 31.08 10.98 0.11
C CYS A 13 30.67 11.14 -1.36
N LEU A 14 30.66 12.38 -1.87
CA LEU A 14 30.36 12.65 -3.28
C LEU A 14 31.50 12.19 -4.21
N GLU A 15 32.77 12.34 -3.80
CA GLU A 15 33.93 11.89 -4.58
C GLU A 15 33.97 10.37 -4.79
N VAL A 16 33.43 9.55 -3.87
CA VAL A 16 33.33 8.09 -4.04
C VAL A 16 32.09 7.66 -4.84
N GLY A 17 31.36 8.61 -5.42
CA GLY A 17 30.21 8.35 -6.30
C GLY A 17 28.89 8.16 -5.58
N MET A 18 28.74 8.62 -4.33
CA MET A 18 27.43 8.67 -3.67
C MET A 18 26.58 9.80 -4.26
N ASN A 19 25.27 9.59 -4.28
CA ASN A 19 24.32 10.58 -4.80
C ASN A 19 24.14 11.76 -3.83
N ASP A 20 24.12 11.51 -2.52
CA ASP A 20 24.07 12.55 -1.48
C ASP A 20 24.47 12.01 -0.10
N PHE A 21 24.41 12.86 0.92
CA PHE A 21 24.84 12.57 2.28
C PHE A 21 23.90 13.18 3.33
N LEU A 22 23.51 12.36 4.34
CA LEU A 22 22.67 12.78 5.47
C LEU A 22 23.39 12.50 6.80
N THR A 23 23.67 13.55 7.58
CA THR A 23 24.36 13.43 8.88
C THR A 23 23.39 13.22 10.03
N LYS A 24 23.80 12.46 11.05
CA LYS A 24 23.11 12.46 12.34
C LYS A 24 23.50 13.69 13.18
N PRO A 25 22.58 14.24 14.00
CA PRO A 25 21.15 13.96 13.99
C PRO A 25 20.49 14.63 12.78
N PHE A 26 19.65 13.89 12.05
CA PHE A 26 18.83 14.44 10.97
C PHE A 26 17.37 14.47 11.41
N ILE A 27 16.58 15.35 10.81
CA ILE A 27 15.12 15.39 10.98
C ILE A 27 14.42 14.68 9.81
N ILE A 28 13.17 14.29 10.03
CA ILE A 28 12.43 13.45 9.08
C ILE A 28 12.23 14.17 7.75
N GLU A 29 12.07 15.49 7.79
CA GLU A 29 11.91 16.38 6.65
C GLU A 29 13.12 16.29 5.69
N ASP A 30 14.34 16.27 6.22
CA ASP A 30 15.57 16.17 5.43
C ASP A 30 15.66 14.85 4.67
N LEU A 31 15.21 13.75 5.30
CA LEU A 31 15.17 12.44 4.69
C LEU A 31 14.12 12.37 3.57
N LEU A 32 12.93 12.94 3.81
CA LEU A 32 11.86 12.97 2.81
C LEU A 32 12.28 13.77 1.57
N GLN A 33 12.95 14.91 1.76
CA GLN A 33 13.46 15.73 0.66
C GLN A 33 14.51 15.00 -0.18
N LEU A 34 15.42 14.26 0.46
CA LEU A 34 16.40 13.43 -0.25
C LEU A 34 15.71 12.33 -1.07
N ILE A 35 14.68 11.69 -0.51
CA ILE A 35 13.90 10.68 -1.23
C ILE A 35 13.21 11.29 -2.45
N GLU A 36 12.53 12.44 -2.32
CA GLU A 36 11.90 13.11 -3.47
C GLU A 36 12.92 13.55 -4.55
N THR A 37 14.10 13.99 -4.13
CA THR A 37 15.13 14.50 -5.04
C THR A 37 15.76 13.38 -5.89
N TYR A 38 16.02 12.21 -5.29
CA TYR A 38 16.72 11.11 -5.97
C TYR A 38 15.82 9.96 -6.41
N CYS A 39 14.63 9.84 -5.84
CA CYS A 39 13.59 8.94 -6.33
C CYS A 39 12.59 9.77 -7.13
N LYS A 40 12.76 9.78 -8.47
CA LYS A 40 11.68 10.25 -9.34
C LYS A 40 10.41 9.48 -8.95
N PRO A 41 9.24 10.14 -8.79
CA PRO A 41 7.99 9.41 -8.74
C PRO A 41 7.94 8.58 -10.01
N ARG A 42 8.04 7.26 -9.86
CA ARG A 42 7.69 6.36 -10.95
C ARG A 42 6.24 6.71 -11.24
N ASP A 43 5.97 7.18 -12.45
CA ASP A 43 4.61 7.47 -12.92
C ASP A 43 3.72 6.38 -12.34
N ALA A 44 2.75 6.81 -11.52
CA ALA A 44 1.74 5.92 -11.00
C ALA A 44 1.21 5.18 -12.24
N LEU A 45 1.43 3.88 -12.29
CA LEU A 45 0.83 3.03 -13.31
C LEU A 45 -0.68 3.13 -13.05
N GLN A 46 -1.31 4.14 -13.63
CA GLN A 46 -2.74 4.24 -13.79
C GLN A 46 -3.13 3.16 -14.79
N LEU A 47 -3.18 1.93 -14.29
CA LEU A 47 -4.10 0.94 -14.81
C LEU A 47 -5.38 1.20 -14.03
N VAL A 48 -6.37 1.78 -14.71
CA VAL A 48 -7.76 1.76 -14.29
C VAL A 48 -8.30 0.40 -14.71
N PRO A 49 -8.61 -0.52 -13.79
CA PRO A 49 -9.46 -1.66 -14.12
C PRO A 49 -10.90 -1.18 -14.01
N GLU A 50 -11.76 -1.65 -14.93
CA GLU A 50 -13.20 -1.45 -14.85
C GLU A 50 -13.71 -1.80 -13.44
N ALA A 51 -14.60 -0.95 -12.93
CA ALA A 51 -15.25 -1.11 -11.63
C ALA A 51 -15.89 -2.50 -11.55
N ILE A 52 -15.32 -3.36 -10.71
CA ILE A 52 -15.97 -4.59 -10.27
C ILE A 52 -16.91 -4.18 -9.14
N ASP A 53 -18.13 -3.81 -9.52
CA ASP A 53 -19.11 -3.17 -8.64
C ASP A 53 -19.66 -4.09 -7.53
N ASP A 54 -19.44 -5.42 -7.58
CA ASP A 54 -19.87 -6.31 -6.51
C ASP A 54 -19.09 -7.64 -6.47
N ILE A 55 -18.15 -7.79 -5.51
CA ILE A 55 -17.54 -9.09 -5.19
C ILE A 55 -18.61 -10.11 -4.78
N ALA A 56 -19.64 -9.68 -4.06
CA ALA A 56 -20.69 -10.57 -3.57
C ALA A 56 -21.46 -11.24 -4.72
N ALA A 57 -21.62 -10.55 -5.86
CA ALA A 57 -22.26 -11.12 -7.05
C ALA A 57 -21.31 -12.01 -7.85
N LEU A 58 -20.00 -11.72 -7.87
CA LEU A 58 -19.01 -12.51 -8.61
C LEU A 58 -18.61 -13.82 -7.90
N LEU A 59 -18.90 -13.96 -6.60
CA LEU A 59 -18.60 -15.16 -5.83
C LEU A 59 -19.79 -16.14 -5.70
N ASP A 60 -20.98 -15.78 -6.19
CA ASP A 60 -22.20 -16.60 -6.14
C ASP A 60 -22.36 -17.52 -7.36
N ASP A 61 -21.68 -17.22 -8.48
CA ASP A 61 -21.60 -18.11 -9.64
C ASP A 61 -20.43 -19.09 -9.46
N GLY A 62 -20.77 -20.36 -9.28
CA GLY A 62 -19.87 -21.42 -8.84
C GLY A 62 -18.55 -21.57 -9.62
N GLU A 63 -17.54 -21.96 -8.86
CA GLU A 63 -16.27 -22.59 -9.26
C GLU A 63 -15.09 -21.75 -9.78
N GLU A 64 -15.22 -20.44 -10.01
CA GLU A 64 -14.03 -19.59 -10.21
C GLU A 64 -13.70 -18.83 -8.93
N THR A 65 -12.72 -19.33 -8.17
CA THR A 65 -12.13 -18.56 -7.06
C THR A 65 -11.46 -17.34 -7.66
N ILE A 66 -12.11 -16.18 -7.58
CA ILE A 66 -11.53 -14.91 -8.03
C ILE A 66 -10.21 -14.74 -7.29
N GLN A 67 -9.10 -14.80 -8.03
CA GLN A 67 -7.80 -14.44 -7.48
C GLN A 67 -7.77 -12.92 -7.30
N LEU A 68 -7.88 -12.47 -6.05
CA LEU A 68 -7.77 -11.06 -5.71
C LEU A 68 -6.29 -10.63 -5.59
N ILE A 69 -5.37 -11.60 -5.44
CA ILE A 69 -3.93 -11.36 -5.27
C ILE A 69 -3.16 -11.84 -6.50
N ASP A 70 -2.71 -10.90 -7.33
CA ASP A 70 -1.79 -11.18 -8.44
C ASP A 70 -0.35 -11.32 -7.91
N SER A 71 -0.02 -12.52 -7.44
CA SER A 71 1.29 -12.83 -6.86
C SER A 71 2.44 -12.71 -7.85
N ASP A 72 2.21 -12.94 -9.14
CA ASP A 72 3.26 -12.85 -10.16
C ASP A 72 3.68 -11.40 -10.40
N LYS A 73 2.72 -10.47 -10.49
CA LYS A 73 3.00 -9.05 -10.57
C LYS A 73 3.65 -8.52 -9.28
N ALA A 74 3.15 -8.94 -8.12
CA ALA A 74 3.76 -8.54 -6.84
C ALA A 74 5.21 -9.02 -6.71
N LEU A 75 5.49 -10.26 -7.11
CA LEU A 75 6.85 -10.78 -7.14
C LEU A 75 7.74 -10.04 -8.12
N ALA A 76 7.23 -9.61 -9.28
CA ALA A 76 7.98 -8.78 -10.23
C ALA A 76 8.37 -7.42 -9.61
N VAL A 77 7.48 -6.78 -8.85
CA VAL A 77 7.77 -5.55 -8.10
C VAL A 77 8.87 -5.76 -7.05
N LEU A 78 8.87 -6.94 -6.42
CA LEU A 78 9.87 -7.34 -5.42
C LEU A 78 11.13 -7.99 -6.03
N HIS A 79 11.35 -7.83 -7.34
CA HIS A 79 12.49 -8.41 -8.08
C HIS A 79 12.66 -9.93 -7.87
N GLY A 80 11.55 -10.65 -7.75
CA GLY A 80 11.51 -12.10 -7.52
C GLY A 80 11.83 -12.54 -6.09
N ASN A 81 11.96 -11.61 -5.13
CA ASN A 81 12.28 -11.94 -3.75
C ASN A 81 11.09 -12.54 -3.01
N ARG A 82 10.94 -13.86 -3.15
CA ARG A 82 9.82 -14.62 -2.58
C ARG A 82 9.82 -14.72 -1.06
N HIS A 83 10.99 -14.66 -0.42
CA HIS A 83 11.08 -14.61 1.04
C HIS A 83 10.54 -13.28 1.59
N LEU A 84 10.92 -12.18 0.95
CA LEU A 84 10.37 -10.86 1.31
C LEU A 84 8.86 -10.82 1.05
N TYR A 85 8.42 -11.32 -0.10
CA TYR A 85 6.99 -11.35 -0.44
C TYR A 85 6.15 -12.07 0.61
N ARG A 86 6.55 -13.27 1.03
CA ARG A 86 5.87 -14.01 2.11
C ARG A 86 5.82 -13.23 3.42
N ARG A 87 6.93 -12.57 3.79
CA ARG A 87 6.96 -11.74 5.01
C ARG A 87 5.99 -10.56 4.93
N VAL A 88 5.87 -9.93 3.77
CA VAL A 88 4.93 -8.83 3.53
C VAL A 88 3.49 -9.35 3.60
N LEU A 89 3.18 -10.49 2.98
CA LEU A 89 1.85 -11.12 3.06
C LEU A 89 1.46 -11.46 4.50
N ALA A 90 2.35 -12.09 5.26
CA ALA A 90 2.11 -12.43 6.65
C ALA A 90 1.87 -11.18 7.53
N GLN A 91 2.66 -10.13 7.31
CA GLN A 91 2.46 -8.86 8.02
C GLN A 91 1.13 -8.19 7.63
N PHE A 92 0.76 -8.23 6.35
CA PHE A 92 -0.50 -7.68 5.88
C PHE A 92 -1.68 -8.40 6.53
N LYS A 93 -1.68 -9.75 6.54
CA LYS A 93 -2.69 -10.56 7.22
C LYS A 93 -2.78 -10.23 8.70
N GLN A 94 -1.65 -10.18 9.41
CA GLN A 94 -1.65 -9.85 10.83
C GLN A 94 -2.31 -8.49 11.10
N CYS A 95 -2.04 -7.48 10.27
CA CYS A 95 -2.69 -6.17 10.40
C CYS A 95 -4.19 -6.20 10.06
N CYS A 96 -4.65 -7.08 9.15
CA CYS A 96 -6.08 -7.33 8.94
C CYS A 96 -6.71 -7.95 10.20
N ASP A 97 -6.10 -8.99 10.77
CA ASP A 97 -6.59 -9.71 11.95
C ASP A 97 -6.62 -8.81 13.19
N ASP A 98 -5.64 -7.93 13.34
CA ASP A 98 -5.57 -6.91 14.40
C ASP A 98 -6.57 -5.74 14.18
N GLY A 99 -7.27 -5.72 13.04
CA GLY A 99 -8.25 -4.68 12.69
C GLY A 99 -7.62 -3.33 12.34
N VAL A 100 -6.31 -3.26 12.10
CA VAL A 100 -5.57 -2.02 11.78
C VAL A 100 -6.11 -1.36 10.52
N TYR A 101 -6.53 -2.18 9.55
CA TYR A 101 -7.04 -1.72 8.26
C TYR A 101 -8.56 -1.54 8.24
N SER A 102 -9.23 -1.58 9.39
CA SER A 102 -10.67 -1.31 9.48
C SER A 102 -10.98 0.14 9.10
N LEU A 103 -11.99 0.30 8.25
CA LEU A 103 -12.55 1.58 7.84
C LEU A 103 -14.00 1.69 8.31
N ASP A 104 -14.40 2.90 8.68
CA ASP A 104 -15.76 3.21 9.12
C ASP A 104 -16.14 4.55 8.50
N SER A 105 -17.26 4.58 7.78
CA SER A 105 -17.80 5.77 7.11
C SER A 105 -18.02 6.93 8.08
N ARG A 106 -18.42 6.66 9.33
CA ARG A 106 -18.57 7.68 10.38
C ARG A 106 -17.23 8.24 10.83
N ARG A 107 -16.17 7.42 10.83
CA ARG A 107 -14.81 7.85 11.18
C ARG A 107 -14.21 8.72 10.09
N ILE A 108 -14.51 8.43 8.82
CA ILE A 108 -14.12 9.25 7.66
C ILE A 108 -14.70 10.67 7.80
N GLN A 109 -15.96 10.81 8.20
CA GLN A 109 -16.59 12.13 8.37
C GLN A 109 -16.04 12.92 9.57
N ASN A 110 -15.70 12.25 10.67
CA ASN A 110 -15.24 12.90 11.90
C ASN A 110 -13.73 13.20 11.92
N ASN A 111 -12.92 12.37 11.26
CA ASN A 111 -11.47 12.54 11.20
C ASN A 111 -10.93 12.18 9.80
N ARG A 112 -11.28 13.04 8.84
CA ARG A 112 -10.90 12.90 7.43
C ARG A 112 -9.39 12.79 7.25
N ARG A 113 -8.62 13.63 7.94
CA ARG A 113 -7.15 13.71 7.75
C ARG A 113 -6.45 12.41 8.13
N ASP A 114 -6.72 11.86 9.31
CA ASP A 114 -6.03 10.65 9.76
C ASP A 114 -6.56 9.42 9.04
N THR A 115 -7.85 9.39 8.72
CA THR A 115 -8.44 8.27 7.99
C THR A 115 -7.91 8.19 6.56
N MET A 116 -7.74 9.33 5.89
CA MET A 116 -7.15 9.37 4.54
C MET A 116 -5.67 8.97 4.52
N ARG A 117 -4.92 9.20 5.60
CA ARG A 117 -3.56 8.67 5.74
C ARG A 117 -3.56 7.15 5.83
N LEU A 118 -4.51 6.57 6.58
CA LEU A 118 -4.67 5.11 6.64
C LEU A 118 -5.04 4.56 5.25
N VAL A 119 -6.06 5.13 4.59
CA VAL A 119 -6.49 4.75 3.23
C VAL A 119 -5.31 4.75 2.26
N PHE A 120 -4.52 5.83 2.21
CA PHE A 120 -3.35 5.92 1.36
C PHE A 120 -2.31 4.83 1.67
N ASN A 121 -2.01 4.59 2.95
CA ASN A 121 -1.05 3.57 3.35
C ASN A 121 -1.52 2.16 2.97
N VAL A 122 -2.78 1.83 3.23
CA VAL A 122 -3.35 0.52 2.87
C VAL A 122 -3.38 0.34 1.36
N LYS A 123 -3.72 1.38 0.59
CA LYS A 123 -3.70 1.37 -0.87
C LYS A 123 -2.33 0.94 -1.41
N ARG A 124 -1.25 1.58 -0.92
CA ARG A 124 0.12 1.23 -1.34
C ARG A 124 0.55 -0.18 -0.92
N LEU A 125 0.10 -0.62 0.26
CA LEU A 125 0.35 -1.98 0.73
C LEU A 125 -0.43 -3.02 -0.07
N ALA A 126 -1.63 -2.69 -0.54
CA ALA A 126 -2.43 -3.54 -1.42
C ALA A 126 -1.75 -3.69 -2.80
N GLU A 127 -1.26 -2.60 -3.39
CA GLU A 127 -0.44 -2.63 -4.62
C GLU A 127 0.84 -3.45 -4.42
N THR A 128 1.49 -3.20 -3.28
CA THR A 128 2.42 -4.10 -2.55
C THR A 128 2.36 -5.58 -2.92
N ILE A 129 1.22 -6.13 -2.53
CA ILE A 129 0.95 -7.57 -2.51
C ILE A 129 0.20 -8.03 -3.76
N GLY A 130 -0.10 -7.13 -4.70
CA GLY A 130 -0.89 -7.46 -5.89
C GLY A 130 -2.40 -7.50 -5.64
N ALA A 131 -2.88 -6.98 -4.51
CA ALA A 131 -4.30 -6.84 -4.18
C ALA A 131 -4.90 -5.60 -4.85
N TYR A 132 -4.87 -5.56 -6.19
CA TYR A 132 -5.21 -4.38 -6.97
C TYR A 132 -6.67 -3.94 -6.81
N TYR A 133 -7.59 -4.90 -6.62
CA TYR A 133 -8.98 -4.60 -6.35
C TYR A 133 -9.16 -3.70 -5.11
N ILE A 134 -8.48 -4.05 -4.01
CA ILE A 134 -8.48 -3.23 -2.79
C ILE A 134 -7.87 -1.85 -3.04
N SER A 135 -6.77 -1.79 -3.79
CA SER A 135 -6.16 -0.50 -4.14
C SER A 135 -7.14 0.41 -4.88
N ASN A 136 -7.89 -0.14 -5.84
CA ASN A 136 -8.86 0.62 -6.62
C ASN A 136 -10.02 1.11 -5.78
N LEU A 137 -10.60 0.26 -4.92
CA LEU A 137 -11.64 0.69 -3.99
C LEU A 137 -11.17 1.85 -3.11
N LEU A 138 -9.93 1.80 -2.63
CA LEU A 138 -9.37 2.87 -1.82
C LEU A 138 -9.10 4.15 -2.65
N ALA A 139 -8.74 4.04 -3.92
CA ALA A 139 -8.62 5.18 -4.82
C ALA A 139 -10.00 5.83 -5.11
N GLU A 140 -11.03 5.02 -5.32
CA GLU A 140 -12.41 5.49 -5.45
C GLU A 140 -12.89 6.17 -4.16
N LEU A 141 -12.56 5.59 -3.00
CA LEU A 141 -12.85 6.18 -1.70
C LEU A 141 -12.19 7.56 -1.56
N GLU A 142 -10.92 7.71 -1.99
CA GLU A 142 -10.24 9.00 -1.96
C GLU A 142 -10.99 10.06 -2.77
N GLY A 143 -11.45 9.70 -3.97
CA GLY A 143 -12.24 10.57 -4.84
C GLY A 143 -13.60 10.92 -4.25
N ALA A 144 -14.33 9.94 -3.71
CA ALA A 144 -15.64 10.14 -3.06
C ALA A 144 -15.54 11.07 -1.85
N VAL A 145 -14.45 10.96 -1.06
CA VAL A 145 -14.16 11.85 0.08
C VAL A 145 -13.81 13.27 -0.36
N GLU A 146 -13.22 13.43 -1.54
CA GLU A 146 -12.87 14.75 -2.09
C GLU A 146 -14.12 15.54 -2.50
N VAL A 147 -15.12 14.86 -3.06
CA VAL A 147 -16.42 15.45 -3.47
C VAL A 147 -17.51 15.40 -2.38
N ASP A 148 -17.21 14.85 -1.21
CA ASP A 148 -18.13 14.64 -0.07
C ASP A 148 -19.39 13.81 -0.42
N ASP A 149 -19.24 12.83 -1.31
CA ASP A 149 -20.32 11.92 -1.69
C ASP A 149 -20.51 10.81 -0.64
N ARG A 150 -21.43 11.03 0.29
CA ARG A 150 -21.66 10.14 1.44
C ARG A 150 -22.19 8.77 1.05
N GLU A 151 -23.04 8.69 0.03
CA GLU A 151 -23.63 7.43 -0.42
C GLU A 151 -22.55 6.56 -1.08
N ALA A 152 -21.69 7.17 -1.90
CA ALA A 152 -20.53 6.48 -2.46
C ALA A 152 -19.54 6.03 -1.38
N ILE A 153 -19.25 6.88 -0.38
CA ILE A 153 -18.35 6.52 0.74
C ILE A 153 -18.88 5.29 1.50
N GLU A 154 -20.16 5.27 1.85
CA GLU A 154 -20.76 4.14 2.58
C GLU A 154 -20.67 2.85 1.77
N ARG A 155 -21.09 2.89 0.49
CA ARG A 155 -21.01 1.74 -0.42
C ARG A 155 -19.58 1.21 -0.54
N ILE A 156 -18.61 2.08 -0.78
CA ILE A 156 -17.21 1.69 -0.97
C ILE A 156 -16.61 1.10 0.32
N VAL A 157 -16.95 1.65 1.48
CA VAL A 157 -16.50 1.10 2.77
C VAL A 157 -17.06 -0.31 3.02
N ASP A 158 -18.31 -0.57 2.65
CA ASP A 158 -18.92 -1.90 2.76
C ASP A 158 -18.26 -2.91 1.81
N SER A 159 -18.05 -2.52 0.55
CA SER A 159 -17.32 -3.34 -0.43
C SER A 159 -15.87 -3.60 0.01
N TYR A 160 -15.19 -2.59 0.55
CA TYR A 160 -13.83 -2.72 1.08
C TYR A 160 -13.76 -3.66 2.29
N THR A 161 -14.71 -3.56 3.22
CA THR A 161 -14.76 -4.41 4.42
C THR A 161 -14.92 -5.88 4.03
N THR A 162 -15.75 -6.16 3.04
CA THR A 162 -15.91 -7.52 2.51
C THR A 162 -14.65 -7.96 1.76
N GLY A 163 -14.12 -7.11 0.87
CA GLY A 163 -12.94 -7.41 0.06
C GLY A 163 -11.69 -7.70 0.88
N ILE A 164 -11.43 -6.93 1.95
CA ILE A 164 -10.23 -7.09 2.77
C ILE A 164 -10.23 -8.42 3.53
N GLU A 165 -11.42 -8.91 3.93
CA GLU A 165 -11.59 -10.23 4.53
C GLU A 165 -11.30 -11.36 3.52
N TYR A 166 -11.75 -11.21 2.27
CA TYR A 166 -11.44 -12.17 1.21
C TYR A 166 -9.94 -12.20 0.89
N VAL A 167 -9.29 -11.04 0.80
CA VAL A 167 -7.83 -10.95 0.62
C VAL A 167 -7.12 -11.64 1.78
N ALA A 168 -7.52 -11.42 3.03
CA ALA A 168 -6.92 -12.08 4.18
C ALA A 168 -7.05 -13.62 4.13
N ARG A 169 -8.20 -14.14 3.68
CA ARG A 169 -8.41 -15.58 3.44
C ARG A 169 -7.56 -16.12 2.29
N GLU A 170 -7.42 -15.37 1.21
CA GLU A 170 -6.61 -15.78 0.06
C GLU A 170 -5.11 -15.84 0.45
N ILE A 171 -4.62 -14.88 1.25
CA ILE A 171 -3.24 -14.91 1.79
C ILE A 171 -2.98 -16.21 2.54
N GLU A 172 -3.94 -16.69 3.35
CA GLU A 172 -3.81 -17.93 4.09
C GLU A 172 -3.66 -19.15 3.16
N GLN A 173 -4.38 -19.19 2.05
CA GLN A 173 -4.26 -20.25 1.04
C GLN A 173 -2.93 -20.20 0.27
N ILE A 174 -2.43 -18.99 -0.03
CA ILE A 174 -1.13 -18.78 -0.70
C ILE A 174 0.03 -19.23 0.21
N ASP A 175 -0.08 -19.00 1.52
CA ASP A 175 0.95 -19.41 2.48
C ASP A 175 0.93 -20.92 2.77
N LEU A 176 -0.27 -21.53 2.82
CA LEU A 176 -0.46 -22.97 3.04
C LEU A 176 -0.07 -23.85 1.84
N SER A 177 -0.12 -23.33 0.62
CA SER A 177 0.09 -24.13 -0.61
C SER A 177 1.55 -24.47 -0.94
N LYS A 178 2.55 -24.04 -0.14
CA LYS A 178 3.97 -24.26 -0.48
C LYS A 178 4.83 -24.73 0.70
N ASN A 179 4.28 -25.67 1.47
CA ASN A 179 4.99 -26.45 2.49
C ASN A 179 5.54 -27.80 1.95
N GLU A 180 5.67 -27.94 0.63
CA GLU A 180 6.41 -29.04 -0.04
C GLU A 180 7.55 -28.49 -0.90
#